data_AF-A0A9D4AQ96-F1
#
_entry.id   AF-A0A9D4AQ96-F1
#
_cell.length_a   1.000
_cell.length_b   1.000
_cell.length_c   1.000
_cell.angle_alpha   90.00
_cell.angle_beta   90.00
_cell.angle_gamma   90.00
#
_symmetry.space_group_name_H-M   'P 1'
#
loop_
_entity.id
_entity.type
_entity.pdbx_description
1 polymer ?
#
loop_
_entity_poly.entity_id
_entity_poly.type
_entity_poly.pdbx_seq_one_letter_code
_entity_poly.pdbx_strand_id
1 'polypeptide(L)'
;MPALSPVPDDTIAAPQPAIPQEDFKVNQDLLKRVASNLQLQAEEMEGPSDSLFNVLSSSALGCLALSLHQGVANISNTLWQTPASLAPISKKVERRYFVPAKDHEYLYSHLAPNSLVVKSVNHREDKDARRLDAFGRKVYSLASFQLRVANHHSLLSQYDFNLWGSLPKFEPLLPEWDKKDFKALVEEGAATVKMTLQAASDAADTAARSMASMISMRRALWLLLSGLSAKVQSLMRDLLFDGKALFAIQMDVHLHGMKESHTFLQTLGLYVPPATE
;
A
#
# COMPACT_ATOMS: atom_id res chain seq x y z
N MET A 1 45.72 -13.17 -12.65
CA MET A 1 44.73 -13.56 -11.63
C MET A 1 45.27 -13.20 -10.25
N PRO A 2 44.57 -12.32 -9.51
CA PRO A 2 44.57 -12.33 -8.06
C PRO A 2 43.17 -12.59 -7.50
N ALA A 3 43.15 -13.18 -6.31
CA ALA A 3 41.99 -13.73 -5.61
C ALA A 3 41.16 -12.70 -4.84
N LEU A 4 39.94 -13.13 -4.49
CA LEU A 4 38.84 -12.45 -3.82
C LEU A 4 39.20 -11.70 -2.52
N SER A 5 38.37 -10.70 -2.21
CA SER A 5 37.80 -10.51 -0.85
C SER A 5 36.42 -9.84 -0.93
N PRO A 6 35.57 -10.04 0.09
CA PRO A 6 34.16 -10.35 -0.09
C PRO A 6 33.24 -9.13 0.03
N VAL A 7 32.07 -9.24 -0.60
CA VAL A 7 30.89 -8.40 -0.36
C VAL A 7 30.18 -8.93 0.88
N PRO A 8 29.87 -8.07 1.86
CA PRO A 8 28.66 -8.24 2.65
C PRO A 8 27.74 -7.04 2.40
N ASP A 9 26.47 -7.28 2.10
CA ASP A 9 25.49 -7.32 3.18
C ASP A 9 24.16 -7.76 2.58
N ASP A 10 23.74 -8.98 2.95
CA ASP A 10 22.36 -9.41 2.80
C ASP A 10 21.53 -8.42 3.61
N THR A 11 20.78 -7.58 2.90
CA THR A 11 19.77 -6.73 3.53
C THR A 11 18.79 -7.66 4.22
N ILE A 12 18.96 -7.84 5.53
CA ILE A 12 18.08 -8.59 6.40
C ILE A 12 16.70 -7.96 6.23
N ALA A 13 15.85 -8.63 5.46
CA ALA A 13 14.43 -8.35 5.45
C ALA A 13 13.98 -8.43 6.91
N ALA A 14 13.41 -7.34 7.42
CA ALA A 14 12.81 -7.33 8.74
C ALA A 14 11.92 -8.57 8.89
N PRO A 15 12.00 -9.33 10.00
CA PRO A 15 11.17 -10.50 10.19
C PRO A 15 9.71 -10.09 10.00
N GLN A 16 9.03 -10.67 9.00
CA GLN A 16 7.58 -10.53 8.93
C GLN A 16 7.02 -11.08 10.24
N PRO A 17 6.15 -10.34 10.95
CA PRO A 17 5.51 -10.87 12.13
C PRO A 17 4.78 -12.16 11.73
N ALA A 18 5.17 -13.28 12.35
CA ALA A 18 4.47 -14.54 12.16
C ALA A 18 3.01 -14.33 12.58
N ILE A 19 2.08 -14.46 11.63
CA ILE A 19 0.66 -14.46 11.94
C ILE A 19 0.43 -15.63 12.90
N PRO A 20 -0.14 -15.41 14.10
CA PRO A 20 -0.46 -16.50 15.01
C PRO A 20 -1.31 -17.55 14.29
N GLN A 21 -0.85 -18.80 14.28
CA GLN A 21 -1.50 -19.90 13.55
C GLN A 21 -2.98 -20.10 13.98
N GLU A 22 -3.31 -19.70 15.22
CA GLU A 22 -4.65 -19.73 15.79
C GLU A 22 -5.61 -18.75 15.08
N ASP A 23 -5.14 -17.55 14.71
CA ASP A 23 -5.93 -16.54 14.00
C ASP A 23 -6.28 -17.00 12.59
N PHE A 24 -5.37 -17.73 11.92
CA PHE A 24 -5.61 -18.24 10.58
C PHE A 24 -6.75 -19.26 10.55
N LYS A 25 -6.77 -20.21 11.50
CA LYS A 25 -7.83 -21.22 11.59
C LYS A 25 -9.20 -20.58 11.87
N VAL A 26 -9.25 -19.63 12.81
CA VAL A 26 -10.49 -18.91 13.14
C VAL A 26 -11.04 -18.18 11.92
N ASN A 27 -10.17 -17.54 11.13
CA ASN A 27 -10.58 -16.86 9.90
C ASN A 27 -11.11 -17.83 8.83
N GLN A 28 -10.47 -18.99 8.65
CA GLN A 28 -10.94 -20.02 7.71
C GLN A 28 -12.31 -20.58 8.12
N ASP A 29 -12.52 -20.86 9.40
CA ASP A 29 -13.81 -21.36 9.91
C ASP A 29 -14.93 -20.32 9.72
N LEU A 30 -14.63 -19.04 9.93
CA LEU A 30 -15.56 -17.95 9.67
C LEU A 30 -15.89 -17.83 8.17
N LEU A 31 -14.90 -17.92 7.28
CA LEU A 31 -15.10 -17.92 5.83
C LEU A 31 -15.99 -19.09 5.36
N LYS A 32 -15.82 -20.29 5.95
CA LYS A 32 -16.70 -21.45 5.68
C LYS A 32 -18.15 -21.14 6.05
N ARG A 33 -18.39 -20.48 7.18
CA ARG A 33 -19.73 -20.06 7.60
C ARG A 33 -20.32 -18.97 6.69
N VAL A 34 -19.51 -17.97 6.31
CA VAL A 34 -19.93 -16.93 5.35
C VAL A 34 -20.33 -17.54 4.00
N ALA A 35 -19.52 -18.46 3.46
CA ALA A 35 -19.83 -19.14 2.21
C ALA A 35 -21.14 -19.93 2.31
N SER A 36 -21.33 -20.67 3.40
CA SER A 36 -22.55 -21.44 3.65
C SER A 36 -23.78 -20.54 3.76
N ASN A 37 -23.67 -19.42 4.48
CA ASN A 37 -24.76 -18.46 4.66
C ASN A 37 -25.15 -17.76 3.34
N LEU A 38 -24.17 -17.40 2.53
CA LEU A 38 -24.35 -16.74 1.24
C LEU A 38 -24.59 -17.72 0.07
N GLN A 39 -24.62 -19.03 0.35
CA GLN A 39 -24.78 -20.09 -0.66
C GLN A 39 -23.72 -20.02 -1.77
N LEU A 40 -22.49 -19.65 -1.40
CA LEU A 40 -21.36 -19.55 -2.32
C LEU A 40 -20.64 -20.89 -2.45
N GLN A 41 -20.15 -21.20 -3.65
CA GLN A 41 -19.21 -22.30 -3.82
C GLN A 41 -17.85 -21.93 -3.25
N ALA A 42 -17.37 -22.77 -2.35
CA ALA A 42 -16.06 -22.66 -1.73
C ALA A 42 -15.24 -23.92 -2.05
N GLU A 43 -14.02 -23.72 -2.52
CA GLU A 43 -13.08 -24.79 -2.83
C GLU A 43 -12.02 -24.84 -1.72
N GLU A 44 -11.78 -26.01 -1.13
CA GLU A 44 -10.70 -26.19 -0.17
C GLU A 44 -9.43 -26.52 -0.95
N MET A 45 -8.52 -25.54 -1.06
CA MET A 45 -7.22 -25.77 -1.68
C MET A 45 -6.30 -26.46 -0.69
N GLU A 46 -5.84 -27.66 -1.05
CA GLU A 46 -4.78 -28.34 -0.32
C GLU A 46 -3.49 -27.51 -0.41
N GLY A 47 -2.94 -27.14 0.73
CA GLY A 47 -1.69 -26.38 0.78
C GLY A 47 -0.52 -27.18 0.17
N PRO A 48 0.57 -26.53 -0.25
CA PRO A 48 1.76 -27.24 -0.71
C PRO A 48 2.24 -28.20 0.39
N SER A 49 2.13 -29.51 0.15
CA SER A 49 2.68 -30.52 1.05
C SER A 49 4.11 -30.83 0.59
N ASP A 50 5.08 -30.41 1.39
CA ASP A 50 6.47 -30.83 1.17
C ASP A 50 6.65 -32.23 1.76
N SER A 51 6.82 -33.22 0.87
CA SER A 51 6.93 -34.63 1.26
C SER A 51 8.06 -34.89 2.28
N LEU A 52 9.09 -34.03 2.32
CA LEU A 52 10.19 -34.11 3.28
C LEU A 52 9.88 -33.49 4.65
N PHE A 53 9.05 -32.44 4.71
CA PHE A 53 8.78 -31.68 5.96
C PHE A 53 7.37 -31.88 6.52
N ASN A 54 6.54 -32.74 5.92
CA ASN A 54 5.20 -33.08 6.41
C ASN A 54 5.14 -33.56 7.87
N VAL A 55 6.25 -34.05 8.43
CA VAL A 55 6.37 -34.44 9.85
C VAL A 55 6.51 -33.21 10.78
N LEU A 56 7.06 -32.10 10.28
CA LEU A 56 7.23 -30.85 11.02
C LEU A 56 6.06 -29.87 10.78
N SER A 57 5.36 -29.99 9.66
CA SER A 57 4.19 -29.18 9.31
C SER A 57 2.95 -29.73 10.01
N SER A 58 2.66 -29.27 11.22
CA SER A 58 1.36 -29.54 11.84
C SER A 58 0.27 -28.82 11.03
N SER A 59 -0.50 -29.60 10.26
CA SER A 59 -1.62 -29.16 9.42
C SER A 59 -1.20 -28.39 8.17
N ALA A 60 -1.22 -29.06 7.02
CA ALA A 60 -1.53 -28.41 5.75
C ALA A 60 -2.95 -27.83 5.90
N LEU A 61 -3.03 -26.61 6.43
CA LEU A 61 -4.28 -25.91 6.65
C LEU A 61 -4.82 -25.56 5.26
N GLY A 62 -5.84 -26.29 4.83
CA GLY A 62 -6.51 -26.04 3.56
C GLY A 62 -6.96 -24.58 3.50
N CYS A 63 -6.61 -23.87 2.43
CA CYS A 63 -7.04 -22.50 2.23
C CYS A 63 -8.40 -22.53 1.53
N LEU A 64 -9.42 -21.96 2.15
CA LEU A 64 -10.73 -21.82 1.51
C LEU A 64 -10.67 -20.74 0.42
N ALA A 65 -10.79 -21.15 -0.83
CA ALA A 65 -10.92 -20.25 -1.97
C ALA A 65 -12.41 -19.96 -2.21
N LEU A 66 -12.80 -18.69 -2.09
CA LEU A 66 -14.13 -18.24 -2.47
C LEU A 66 -14.16 -17.82 -3.94
N SER A 67 -15.23 -18.19 -4.64
CA SER A 67 -15.47 -17.72 -6.00
C SER A 67 -15.59 -16.19 -6.06
N LEU A 68 -14.99 -15.56 -7.08
CA LEU A 68 -15.12 -14.12 -7.28
C LEU A 68 -16.58 -13.76 -7.59
N HIS A 69 -17.20 -12.95 -6.74
CA HIS A 69 -18.58 -12.51 -6.93
C HIS A 69 -18.77 -11.81 -8.28
N GLN A 70 -19.83 -12.17 -9.02
CA GLN A 70 -20.08 -11.69 -10.40
C GLN A 70 -20.09 -10.16 -10.51
N GLY A 71 -20.65 -9.46 -9.52
CA GLY A 71 -20.65 -8.00 -9.49
C GLY A 71 -19.24 -7.41 -9.45
N VAL A 72 -18.30 -8.04 -8.72
CA VAL A 72 -16.90 -7.62 -8.66
C VAL A 72 -16.20 -7.91 -9.99
N ALA A 73 -16.42 -9.11 -10.55
CA ALA A 73 -15.89 -9.49 -11.86
C ALA A 73 -16.35 -8.54 -12.97
N ASN A 74 -17.62 -8.12 -12.96
CA ASN A 74 -18.15 -7.18 -13.95
C ASN A 74 -17.43 -5.82 -13.89
N ILE A 75 -17.14 -5.32 -12.69
CA ILE A 75 -16.41 -4.06 -12.51
C ILE A 75 -14.99 -4.18 -13.08
N SER A 76 -14.24 -5.22 -12.70
CA SER A 76 -12.87 -5.41 -13.17
C SER A 76 -12.82 -5.63 -14.69
N ASN A 77 -13.69 -6.50 -15.21
CA ASN A 77 -13.73 -6.83 -16.63
C ASN A 77 -14.06 -5.62 -17.50
N THR A 78 -14.96 -4.75 -17.04
CA THR A 78 -15.32 -3.51 -17.75
C THR A 78 -14.11 -2.56 -17.83
N LEU A 79 -13.37 -2.41 -16.74
CA LEU A 79 -12.18 -1.55 -16.69
C LEU A 79 -11.05 -2.11 -17.57
N TRP A 80 -10.90 -3.44 -17.64
CA TRP A 80 -9.87 -4.09 -18.45
C TRP A 80 -10.12 -4.07 -19.95
N GLN A 81 -11.33 -3.73 -20.43
CA GLN A 81 -11.59 -3.58 -21.86
C GLN A 81 -10.79 -2.42 -22.48
N THR A 82 -10.51 -1.36 -21.72
CA THR A 82 -9.84 -0.15 -22.22
C THR A 82 -8.81 0.40 -21.23
N PRO A 83 -7.74 -0.37 -20.92
CA PRO A 83 -6.83 -0.05 -19.82
C PRO A 83 -6.07 1.27 -20.05
N ALA A 84 -5.74 1.60 -21.30
CA ALA A 84 -5.00 2.81 -21.66
C ALA A 84 -5.84 4.10 -21.50
N SER A 85 -7.16 4.03 -21.70
CA SER A 85 -8.09 5.18 -21.68
C SER A 85 -8.96 5.23 -20.43
N LEU A 86 -8.58 4.51 -19.37
CA LEU A 86 -9.27 4.56 -18.07
C LEU A 86 -9.40 5.99 -17.57
N ALA A 87 -10.65 6.44 -17.41
CA ALA A 87 -10.96 7.74 -16.85
C ALA A 87 -10.44 7.87 -15.40
N PRO A 88 -10.15 9.10 -14.94
CA PRO A 88 -9.89 9.34 -13.52
C PRO A 88 -11.07 8.90 -12.65
N ILE A 89 -10.79 8.67 -11.37
CA ILE A 89 -11.81 8.35 -10.37
C ILE A 89 -12.83 9.49 -10.34
N SER A 90 -14.12 9.14 -10.33
CA SER A 90 -15.15 10.16 -10.35
C SER A 90 -15.13 11.01 -9.07
N LYS A 91 -15.21 12.34 -9.22
CA LYS A 91 -15.26 13.28 -8.08
C LYS A 91 -16.41 12.98 -7.11
N LYS A 92 -17.53 12.44 -7.61
CA LYS A 92 -18.67 12.02 -6.78
C LYS A 92 -18.29 10.89 -5.83
N VAL A 93 -17.50 9.92 -6.30
CA VAL A 93 -17.01 8.81 -5.48
C VAL A 93 -15.93 9.29 -4.51
N GLU A 94 -15.01 10.15 -4.96
CA GLU A 94 -13.98 10.73 -4.08
C GLU A 94 -14.57 11.45 -2.86
N ARG A 95 -15.66 12.21 -3.06
CA ARG A 95 -16.34 12.93 -1.97
C ARG A 95 -16.94 12.03 -0.88
N ARG A 96 -17.18 10.74 -1.17
CA ARG A 96 -17.70 9.79 -0.16
C ARG A 96 -16.64 9.37 0.85
N TYR A 97 -15.37 9.49 0.48
CA TYR A 97 -14.24 9.02 1.25
C TYR A 97 -13.32 10.18 1.64
N PHE A 98 -13.91 11.29 2.09
CA PHE A 98 -13.17 12.50 2.40
C PHE A 98 -12.44 12.38 3.74
N VAL A 99 -11.16 12.75 3.75
CA VAL A 99 -10.28 12.85 4.92
C VAL A 99 -9.86 14.32 5.00
N PRO A 100 -9.90 14.96 6.17
CA PRO A 100 -9.41 16.33 6.34
C PRO A 100 -7.99 16.47 5.77
N ALA A 101 -7.79 17.45 4.87
CA ALA A 101 -6.52 17.59 4.16
C ALA A 101 -5.36 18.06 5.04
N LYS A 102 -5.65 18.72 6.17
CA LYS A 102 -4.62 19.16 7.12
C LYS A 102 -3.78 17.96 7.54
N ASP A 103 -2.46 18.07 7.37
CA ASP A 103 -1.45 17.03 7.64
C ASP A 103 -1.50 15.79 6.71
N HIS A 104 -2.46 15.73 5.78
CA HIS A 104 -2.70 14.58 4.88
C HIS A 104 -2.84 15.00 3.41
N GLU A 105 -2.21 16.10 3.03
CA GLU A 105 -2.29 16.71 1.69
C GLU A 105 -1.84 15.75 0.59
N TYR A 106 -0.89 14.86 0.92
CA TYR A 106 -0.39 13.79 0.04
C TYR A 106 -1.47 12.83 -0.47
N LEU A 107 -2.61 12.73 0.22
CA LEU A 107 -3.74 11.93 -0.25
C LEU A 107 -4.42 12.55 -1.48
N TYR A 108 -4.36 13.87 -1.62
CA TYR A 108 -5.12 14.63 -2.61
C TYR A 108 -4.25 15.22 -3.72
N SER A 109 -2.99 15.54 -3.42
CA SER A 109 -2.10 16.21 -4.34
C SER A 109 -1.18 15.24 -5.05
N HIS A 110 -0.97 15.48 -6.35
CA HIS A 110 0.16 14.87 -7.04
C HIS A 110 1.45 15.47 -6.50
N LEU A 111 2.36 14.60 -6.07
CA LEU A 111 3.68 15.04 -5.60
C LEU A 111 4.41 15.73 -6.74
N ALA A 112 4.58 17.04 -6.58
CA ALA A 112 5.30 17.86 -7.54
C ALA A 112 6.76 17.37 -7.59
N PRO A 113 7.34 17.22 -8.78
CA PRO A 113 8.77 17.15 -8.90
C PRO A 113 9.31 18.54 -8.52
N ASN A 114 9.77 18.69 -7.29
CA ASN A 114 10.51 19.84 -6.79
C ASN A 114 12.00 19.45 -6.68
N SER A 115 12.91 20.42 -6.60
CA SER A 115 14.39 20.28 -6.54
C SER A 115 15.14 20.74 -7.81
N LEU A 116 16.42 21.07 -7.62
CA LEU A 116 17.43 21.24 -8.66
C LEU A 116 17.48 20.08 -9.68
N VAL A 117 17.19 18.84 -9.26
CA VAL A 117 17.07 17.65 -10.14
C VAL A 117 16.04 17.87 -11.25
N VAL A 118 14.96 18.59 -10.96
CA VAL A 118 13.85 18.80 -11.91
C VAL A 118 14.17 19.94 -12.88
N LYS A 119 14.87 20.97 -12.39
CA LYS A 119 15.36 22.07 -13.22
C LYS A 119 16.33 21.58 -14.29
N SER A 120 17.19 20.61 -13.98
CA SER A 120 18.14 20.06 -14.95
C SER A 120 17.46 19.24 -16.06
N VAL A 121 16.37 18.54 -15.73
CA VAL A 121 15.62 17.69 -16.66
C VAL A 121 14.78 18.52 -17.62
N ASN A 122 14.28 19.69 -17.23
CA ASN A 122 13.46 20.54 -18.11
C ASN A 122 14.18 20.99 -19.39
N HIS A 123 15.51 20.90 -19.45
CA HIS A 123 16.30 21.17 -20.66
C HIS A 123 16.36 19.99 -21.64
N ARG A 124 15.93 18.79 -21.23
CA ARG A 124 15.96 17.54 -22.01
C ARG A 124 14.54 17.03 -22.20
N GLU A 125 13.91 17.35 -23.33
CA GLU A 125 12.54 16.92 -23.61
C GLU A 125 12.47 15.42 -23.97
N ASP A 126 12.27 14.57 -22.97
CA ASP A 126 11.97 13.15 -23.16
C ASP A 126 10.44 12.90 -23.04
N LYS A 127 9.81 12.55 -24.15
CA LYS A 127 8.36 12.30 -24.24
C LYS A 127 7.94 11.04 -23.49
N ASP A 128 8.77 10.00 -23.48
CA ASP A 128 8.44 8.73 -22.86
C ASP A 128 8.62 8.79 -21.34
N ALA A 129 9.62 9.55 -20.88
CA ALA A 129 9.72 9.93 -19.47
C ALA A 129 8.47 10.65 -18.95
N ARG A 130 7.94 11.64 -19.70
CA ARG A 130 6.71 12.35 -19.31
C ARG A 130 5.49 11.43 -19.24
N ARG A 131 5.40 10.47 -20.16
CA ARG A 131 4.34 9.45 -20.15
C ARG A 131 4.45 8.55 -18.91
N LEU A 132 5.65 8.10 -18.57
CA LEU A 132 5.88 7.25 -17.41
C LEU A 132 5.63 7.99 -16.09
N ASP A 133 6.01 9.27 -16.00
CA ASP A 133 5.70 10.11 -14.83
C ASP A 133 4.18 10.38 -14.71
N ALA A 134 3.47 10.57 -15.83
CA ALA A 134 2.02 10.68 -15.83
C ALA A 134 1.33 9.38 -15.39
N PHE A 135 1.81 8.22 -15.86
CA PHE A 135 1.37 6.92 -15.38
C PHE A 135 1.64 6.78 -13.87
N GLY A 136 2.82 7.19 -13.42
CA GLY A 136 3.22 7.25 -12.02
C GLY A 136 2.23 8.01 -11.15
N ARG A 137 1.87 9.23 -11.56
CA ARG A 137 0.86 10.06 -10.89
C ARG A 137 -0.52 9.38 -10.84
N LYS A 138 -0.94 8.72 -11.92
CA LYS A 138 -2.24 8.05 -12.00
C LYS A 138 -2.34 6.91 -10.99
N VAL A 139 -1.33 6.03 -10.94
CA VAL A 139 -1.28 4.91 -9.99
C VAL A 139 -1.18 5.42 -8.55
N TYR A 140 -0.37 6.47 -8.31
CA TYR A 140 -0.30 7.11 -7.00
C TYR A 140 -1.69 7.61 -6.53
N SER A 141 -2.43 8.32 -7.38
CA SER A 141 -3.78 8.80 -7.05
C SER A 141 -4.77 7.66 -6.79
N LEU A 142 -4.66 6.55 -7.53
CA LEU A 142 -5.48 5.36 -7.29
C LEU A 142 -5.18 4.76 -5.91
N ALA A 143 -3.90 4.60 -5.57
CA ALA A 143 -3.48 4.07 -4.28
C ALA A 143 -3.87 5.01 -3.12
N SER A 144 -3.68 6.33 -3.27
CA SER A 144 -4.14 7.32 -2.30
C SER A 144 -5.66 7.26 -2.09
N PHE A 145 -6.43 7.04 -3.16
CA PHE A 145 -7.88 6.84 -3.04
C PHE A 145 -8.22 5.53 -2.31
N GLN A 146 -7.55 4.43 -2.63
CA GLN A 146 -7.74 3.15 -1.93
C GLN A 146 -7.42 3.27 -0.44
N LEU A 147 -6.37 4.01 -0.08
CA LEU A 147 -6.04 4.29 1.32
C LEU A 147 -7.18 5.04 2.05
N ARG A 148 -7.82 6.02 1.39
CA ARG A 148 -8.99 6.71 1.95
C ARG A 148 -10.20 5.79 2.11
N VAL A 149 -10.43 4.90 1.15
CA VAL A 149 -11.49 3.88 1.24
C VAL A 149 -11.23 2.95 2.43
N ALA A 150 -10.01 2.46 2.58
CA ALA A 150 -9.61 1.60 3.69
C ALA A 150 -9.75 2.30 5.06
N ASN A 151 -9.41 3.58 5.15
CA ASN A 151 -9.64 4.39 6.35
C ASN A 151 -11.12 4.47 6.72
N HIS A 152 -12.00 4.77 5.75
CA HIS A 152 -13.45 4.80 6.00
C HIS A 152 -13.98 3.44 6.41
N HIS A 153 -13.52 2.38 5.73
CA HIS A 153 -13.89 1.02 6.07
C HIS A 153 -13.51 0.69 7.51
N SER A 154 -12.28 1.02 7.93
CA SER A 154 -11.80 0.78 9.30
C SER A 154 -12.65 1.50 10.36
N LEU A 155 -13.04 2.75 10.11
CA LEU A 155 -13.91 3.52 11.01
C LEU A 155 -15.31 2.90 11.12
N LEU A 156 -15.88 2.46 10.00
CA LEU A 156 -17.18 1.77 9.99
C LEU A 156 -17.10 0.44 10.74
N SER A 157 -16.07 -0.37 10.47
CA SER A 157 -15.85 -1.63 11.19
C SER A 157 -15.67 -1.41 12.69
N GLN A 158 -14.92 -0.39 13.10
CA GLN A 158 -14.78 -0.05 14.53
C GLN A 158 -16.12 0.34 15.17
N TYR A 159 -16.96 1.08 14.44
CA TYR A 159 -18.30 1.43 14.88
C TYR A 159 -19.19 0.18 15.01
N ASP A 160 -19.20 -0.69 14.01
CA ASP A 160 -19.96 -1.95 14.03
C ASP A 160 -19.49 -2.86 15.17
N PHE A 161 -18.18 -2.90 15.45
CA PHE A 161 -17.62 -3.65 16.57
C PHE A 161 -18.19 -3.17 17.89
N ASN A 162 -18.25 -1.84 18.08
CA ASN A 162 -18.84 -1.23 19.27
C ASN A 162 -20.34 -1.53 19.37
N LEU A 163 -21.06 -1.56 18.23
CA LEU A 163 -22.48 -1.89 18.18
C LEU A 163 -22.71 -3.33 18.65
N TRP A 164 -22.02 -4.31 18.07
CA TRP A 164 -22.08 -5.72 18.49
C TRP A 164 -21.66 -5.90 19.95
N GLY A 165 -20.59 -5.23 20.38
CA GLY A 165 -20.14 -5.25 21.77
C GLY A 165 -21.13 -4.64 22.76
N SER A 166 -22.08 -3.81 22.30
CA SER A 166 -23.14 -3.25 23.13
C SER A 166 -24.37 -4.16 23.26
N LEU A 167 -24.54 -5.15 22.38
CA LEU A 167 -25.71 -6.03 22.39
C LEU A 167 -25.83 -6.94 23.63
N PRO A 168 -24.76 -7.46 24.26
CA PRO A 168 -24.87 -8.30 25.45
C PRO A 168 -25.72 -7.72 26.59
N LYS A 169 -25.87 -6.38 26.68
CA LYS A 169 -26.75 -5.74 27.66
C LYS A 169 -28.24 -6.13 27.54
N PHE A 170 -28.66 -6.64 26.37
CA PHE A 170 -30.02 -7.10 26.12
C PHE A 170 -30.23 -8.57 26.46
N GLU A 171 -29.16 -9.36 26.65
CA GLU A 171 -29.23 -10.79 26.96
C GLU A 171 -30.12 -11.11 28.18
N PRO A 172 -30.06 -10.35 29.31
CA PRO A 172 -30.91 -10.64 30.46
C PRO A 172 -32.42 -10.44 30.21
N LEU A 173 -32.78 -9.71 29.15
CA LEU A 173 -34.17 -9.41 28.79
C LEU A 173 -34.80 -10.49 27.90
N LEU A 174 -33.99 -11.43 27.39
CA LEU A 174 -34.45 -12.48 26.49
C LEU A 174 -34.99 -13.68 27.28
N PRO A 175 -35.97 -14.40 26.71
CA PRO A 175 -36.35 -15.71 27.20
C PRO A 175 -35.15 -16.67 27.22
N GLU A 176 -35.13 -17.61 28.18
CA GLU A 176 -33.97 -18.48 28.40
C GLU A 176 -33.58 -19.30 27.15
N TRP A 177 -34.58 -19.73 26.38
CA TRP A 177 -34.35 -20.50 25.15
C TRP A 177 -33.71 -19.68 24.02
N ASP A 178 -33.86 -18.35 24.01
CA ASP A 178 -33.32 -17.46 22.97
C ASP A 178 -31.90 -16.97 23.29
N LYS A 179 -31.47 -17.05 24.55
CA LYS A 179 -30.17 -16.50 25.00
C LYS A 179 -28.97 -17.13 24.30
N LYS A 180 -29.02 -18.44 24.05
CA LYS A 180 -27.93 -19.18 23.40
C LYS A 180 -27.72 -18.68 21.97
N ASP A 181 -28.79 -18.57 21.20
CA ASP A 181 -28.73 -18.16 19.80
C ASP A 181 -28.37 -16.67 19.68
N PHE A 182 -28.88 -15.86 20.60
CA PHE A 182 -28.48 -14.46 20.72
C PHE A 182 -26.96 -14.31 20.94
N LYS A 183 -26.40 -15.05 21.90
CA LYS A 183 -24.96 -15.01 22.18
C LYS A 183 -24.14 -15.44 20.96
N ALA A 184 -24.53 -16.52 20.29
CA ALA A 184 -23.86 -16.99 19.08
C ALA A 184 -23.90 -15.94 17.96
N LEU A 185 -25.04 -15.26 17.78
CA LEU A 185 -25.17 -14.18 16.80
C LEU A 185 -24.25 -12.99 17.11
N VAL A 186 -24.17 -12.59 18.38
CA VAL A 186 -23.30 -11.49 18.83
C VAL A 186 -21.82 -11.84 18.60
N GLU A 187 -21.43 -13.07 18.93
CA GLU A 187 -20.06 -13.58 18.72
C GLU A 187 -19.71 -13.63 17.22
N GLU A 188 -20.63 -14.12 16.37
CA GLU A 188 -20.45 -14.18 14.92
C GLU A 188 -20.34 -12.78 14.30
N GLY A 189 -21.18 -11.84 14.74
CA GLY A 189 -21.12 -10.44 14.32
C GLY A 189 -19.77 -9.80 14.70
N ALA A 190 -19.31 -10.01 15.92
CA ALA A 190 -18.01 -9.52 16.38
C ALA A 190 -16.84 -10.13 15.59
N ALA A 191 -16.89 -11.43 15.29
CA ALA A 191 -15.86 -12.11 14.50
C ALA A 191 -15.82 -11.58 13.06
N THR A 192 -16.99 -11.41 12.42
CA THR A 192 -17.12 -10.83 11.07
C THR A 192 -16.55 -9.43 10.99
N VAL A 193 -16.82 -8.60 11.99
CA VAL A 193 -16.28 -7.23 12.03
C VAL A 193 -14.77 -7.22 12.22
N LYS A 194 -14.21 -8.07 13.08
CA LYS A 194 -12.75 -8.20 13.23
C LYS A 194 -12.08 -8.60 11.91
N MET A 195 -12.64 -9.58 11.20
CA MET A 195 -12.12 -10.00 9.90
C MET A 195 -12.19 -8.86 8.86
N THR A 196 -13.29 -8.10 8.88
CA THR A 196 -13.49 -6.96 8.00
C THR A 196 -12.47 -5.83 8.28
N LEU A 197 -12.20 -5.56 9.57
CA LEU A 197 -11.17 -4.60 10.00
C LEU A 197 -9.77 -5.05 9.57
N GLN A 198 -9.46 -6.35 9.67
CA GLN A 198 -8.20 -6.91 9.16
C GLN A 198 -8.07 -6.68 7.65
N ALA A 199 -9.12 -6.99 6.87
CA ALA A 199 -9.12 -6.75 5.44
C ALA A 199 -8.94 -5.26 5.07
N ALA A 200 -9.51 -4.35 5.86
CA ALA A 200 -9.29 -2.91 5.70
C ALA A 200 -7.83 -2.52 5.99
N SER A 201 -7.21 -3.10 7.04
CA SER A 201 -5.79 -2.92 7.34
C SER A 201 -4.89 -3.42 6.21
N ASP A 202 -5.15 -4.62 5.68
CA ASP A 202 -4.38 -5.21 4.58
C ASP A 202 -4.50 -4.37 3.29
N ALA A 203 -5.70 -3.83 3.04
CA ALA A 203 -5.93 -2.90 1.93
C ALA A 203 -5.18 -1.57 2.13
N ALA A 204 -5.08 -1.06 3.36
CA ALA A 204 -4.33 0.15 3.67
C ALA A 204 -2.81 -0.06 3.50
N ASP A 205 -2.26 -1.18 3.98
CA ASP A 205 -0.85 -1.56 3.76
C ASP A 205 -0.53 -1.71 2.27
N THR A 206 -1.39 -2.41 1.52
CA THR A 206 -1.25 -2.58 0.06
C THR A 206 -1.25 -1.22 -0.66
N ALA A 207 -2.16 -0.32 -0.27
CA ALA A 207 -2.22 1.03 -0.84
C ALA A 207 -0.96 1.83 -0.49
N ALA A 208 -0.48 1.78 0.76
CA ALA A 208 0.72 2.48 1.20
C ALA A 208 1.98 1.98 0.46
N ARG A 209 2.13 0.66 0.30
CA ARG A 209 3.23 0.05 -0.49
C ARG A 209 3.16 0.43 -1.96
N SER A 210 1.96 0.51 -2.53
CA SER A 210 1.75 0.99 -3.91
C SER A 210 2.17 2.45 -4.05
N MET A 211 1.79 3.31 -3.11
CA MET A 211 2.22 4.72 -3.08
C MET A 211 3.75 4.83 -2.98
N ALA A 212 4.38 4.10 -2.06
CA ALA A 212 5.83 4.09 -1.87
C ALA A 212 6.57 3.61 -3.14
N SER A 213 6.08 2.54 -3.77
CA SER A 213 6.63 2.01 -5.02
C SER A 213 6.57 3.04 -6.15
N MET A 214 5.43 3.74 -6.30
CA MET A 214 5.30 4.78 -7.33
C MET A 214 6.14 6.02 -7.03
N ILE A 215 6.30 6.40 -5.76
CA ILE A 215 7.24 7.47 -5.36
C ILE A 215 8.67 7.08 -5.75
N SER A 216 9.10 5.87 -5.39
CA SER A 216 10.45 5.36 -5.69
C SER A 216 10.71 5.30 -7.20
N MET A 217 9.77 4.76 -7.98
CA MET A 217 9.85 4.73 -9.44
C MET A 217 9.99 6.13 -10.02
N ARG A 218 9.15 7.09 -9.58
CA ARG A 218 9.22 8.48 -10.06
C ARG A 218 10.55 9.11 -9.68
N ARG A 219 11.02 8.96 -8.44
CA ARG A 219 12.35 9.45 -8.03
C ARG A 219 13.46 8.89 -8.92
N ALA A 220 13.46 7.58 -9.15
CA ALA A 220 14.44 6.93 -10.03
C ALA A 220 14.40 7.48 -11.46
N LEU A 221 13.20 7.70 -12.01
CA LEU A 221 13.02 8.30 -13.34
C LEU A 221 13.60 9.72 -13.40
N TRP A 222 13.24 10.59 -12.45
CA TRP A 222 13.72 11.97 -12.41
C TRP A 222 15.25 12.05 -12.18
N LEU A 223 15.80 11.17 -11.34
CA LEU A 223 17.24 11.06 -11.12
C LEU A 223 17.98 10.55 -12.37
N LEU A 224 17.45 9.55 -13.07
CA LEU A 224 18.03 9.04 -14.31
C LEU A 224 18.13 10.14 -15.37
N LEU A 225 17.07 10.93 -15.53
CA LEU A 225 17.00 11.99 -16.53
C LEU A 225 17.88 13.19 -16.16
N SER A 226 18.17 13.37 -14.87
CA SER A 226 18.94 14.51 -14.39
C SER A 226 20.38 14.51 -14.90
N GLY A 227 20.95 13.35 -15.24
CA GLY A 227 22.35 13.21 -15.62
C GLY A 227 23.33 13.24 -14.45
N LEU A 228 22.84 13.15 -13.21
CA LEU A 228 23.67 13.01 -12.01
C LEU A 228 24.47 11.71 -12.02
N SER A 229 25.61 11.67 -11.31
CA SER A 229 26.42 10.46 -11.19
C SER A 229 25.66 9.36 -10.47
N ALA A 230 25.95 8.09 -10.78
CA ALA A 230 25.29 6.94 -10.15
C ALA A 230 25.39 6.95 -8.61
N LYS A 231 26.50 7.47 -8.07
CA LYS A 231 26.72 7.62 -6.62
C LYS A 231 25.77 8.65 -5.99
N VAL A 232 25.56 9.79 -6.65
CA VAL A 232 24.59 10.79 -6.19
C VAL A 232 23.16 10.25 -6.33
N GLN A 233 22.86 9.52 -7.41
CA GLN A 233 21.54 8.92 -7.61
C GLN A 233 21.19 7.86 -6.55
N SER A 234 22.15 7.03 -6.10
CA SER A 234 21.87 6.00 -5.08
C SER A 234 21.58 6.64 -3.72
N LEU A 235 22.37 7.65 -3.32
CA LEU A 235 22.16 8.36 -2.06
C LEU A 235 20.79 9.02 -1.97
N MET A 236 20.26 9.49 -3.11
CA MET A 236 18.99 10.21 -3.17
C MET A 236 17.76 9.32 -3.23
N ARG A 237 17.92 8.06 -3.64
CA ARG A 237 16.80 7.14 -3.84
C ARG A 237 16.12 6.81 -2.52
N ASP A 238 16.93 6.62 -1.47
CA ASP A 238 16.51 6.10 -0.16
C ASP A 238 16.28 7.20 0.89
N LEU A 239 16.27 8.48 0.47
CA LEU A 239 15.94 9.58 1.35
C LEU A 239 14.49 9.48 1.85
N LEU A 240 14.25 9.97 3.06
CA LEU A 240 12.91 9.99 3.64
C LEU A 240 11.92 10.78 2.78
N PHE A 241 10.66 10.37 2.82
CA PHE A 241 9.56 11.05 2.16
C PHE A 241 8.79 11.89 3.18
N ASP A 242 8.64 13.18 2.92
CA ASP A 242 8.05 14.16 3.84
C ASP A 242 6.55 14.44 3.58
N GLY A 243 5.95 13.74 2.62
CA GLY A 243 4.55 13.93 2.23
C GLY A 243 4.28 15.17 1.38
N LYS A 244 5.25 16.07 1.19
CA LYS A 244 5.00 17.37 0.55
C LYS A 244 5.31 17.33 -0.94
N ALA A 245 6.39 16.65 -1.31
CA ALA A 245 6.83 16.65 -2.69
C ALA A 245 7.68 15.42 -3.03
N LEU A 246 7.98 15.24 -4.33
CA LEU A 246 8.68 14.04 -4.78
C LEU A 246 10.07 13.92 -4.14
N PHE A 247 10.73 15.06 -3.93
CA PHE A 247 12.01 15.13 -3.25
C PHE A 247 11.92 16.09 -2.06
N ALA A 248 12.48 15.71 -0.91
CA ALA A 248 12.47 16.57 0.27
C ALA A 248 13.37 17.80 0.07
N ILE A 249 13.07 18.92 0.72
CA ILE A 249 13.90 20.15 0.67
C ILE A 249 15.35 19.87 1.10
N GLN A 250 15.53 18.94 2.05
CA GLN A 250 16.86 18.50 2.50
C GLN A 250 17.72 17.92 1.36
N MET A 251 17.11 17.48 0.26
CA MET A 251 17.82 16.99 -0.91
C MET A 251 18.60 18.10 -1.64
N ASP A 252 18.07 19.33 -1.69
CA ASP A 252 18.80 20.46 -2.29
C ASP A 252 20.02 20.83 -1.41
N VAL A 253 19.91 20.70 -0.09
CA VAL A 253 21.02 20.88 0.85
C VAL A 253 22.10 19.82 0.63
N HIS A 254 21.72 18.54 0.51
CA HIS A 254 22.67 17.47 0.19
C HIS A 254 23.33 17.69 -1.17
N LEU A 255 22.58 18.13 -2.19
CA LEU A 255 23.12 18.48 -3.49
C LEU A 255 24.15 19.59 -3.43
N HIS A 256 23.95 20.62 -2.62
CA HIS A 256 24.94 21.69 -2.49
C HIS A 256 26.20 21.25 -1.71
N GLY A 257 26.08 20.29 -0.80
CA GLY A 257 27.21 19.80 0.00
C GLY A 257 28.15 18.82 -0.71
N MET A 258 27.72 18.20 -1.81
CA MET A 258 28.51 17.15 -2.49
C MET A 258 29.49 17.74 -3.51
N LYS A 259 30.80 17.47 -3.37
CA LYS A 259 31.81 17.89 -4.36
C LYS A 259 31.50 17.38 -5.78
N GLU A 260 30.93 16.18 -5.88
CA GLU A 260 30.58 15.52 -7.15
C GLU A 260 29.39 16.16 -7.88
N SER A 261 28.51 16.86 -7.16
CA SER A 261 27.39 17.60 -7.76
C SER A 261 27.80 19.04 -8.14
N HIS A 262 28.91 19.58 -7.63
CA HIS A 262 29.35 20.95 -7.93
C HIS A 262 29.58 21.17 -9.44
N THR A 263 30.26 20.23 -10.11
CA THR A 263 30.47 20.30 -11.57
C THR A 263 29.15 20.30 -12.35
N PHE A 264 28.18 19.52 -11.88
CA PHE A 264 26.84 19.44 -12.46
C PHE A 264 26.04 20.73 -12.23
N LEU A 265 26.04 21.24 -11.00
CA LEU A 265 25.38 22.50 -10.64
C LEU A 265 26.00 23.71 -11.36
N GLN A 266 27.32 23.71 -11.57
CA GLN A 266 28.02 24.71 -12.38
C GLN A 266 27.59 24.66 -13.84
N THR A 267 27.44 23.46 -14.43
CA THR A 267 26.95 23.29 -15.81
C THR A 267 25.53 23.84 -15.99
N LEU A 268 24.72 23.82 -14.93
CA LEU A 268 23.36 24.35 -14.93
C LEU A 268 23.27 25.83 -14.56
N GLY A 269 24.39 26.49 -14.21
CA GLY A 269 24.38 27.86 -13.70
C GLY A 269 23.72 28.02 -12.32
N LEU A 270 23.61 26.94 -11.55
CA LEU A 270 22.91 26.88 -10.25
C LEU A 270 23.87 26.76 -9.06
N TYR A 271 25.19 26.79 -9.30
CA TYR A 271 26.19 26.76 -8.25
C TYR A 271 26.52 28.17 -7.74
N VAL A 272 26.37 28.39 -6.43
CA VAL A 272 26.86 29.60 -5.74
C VAL A 272 28.05 29.18 -4.88
N PRO A 273 29.27 29.68 -5.15
CA PRO A 273 30.43 29.40 -4.31
C PRO A 273 30.22 29.93 -2.89
N PRO A 274 30.72 29.25 -1.84
CA PRO A 274 30.74 29.83 -0.51
C PRO A 274 31.60 31.11 -0.54
N ALA A 275 31.09 32.18 0.08
CA ALA A 275 31.81 33.45 0.16
C ALA A 275 33.15 33.22 0.86
N THR A 276 34.24 33.63 0.22
CA THR A 276 35.57 33.66 0.83
C THR A 276 35.60 34.74 1.90
N GLU A 277 35.79 34.33 3.16
CA GLU A 277 36.26 35.18 4.26
C GLU A 277 37.75 35.50 4.10
#